data_AF-A0A5J4NCR6-F1
#
_entry.id   AF-A0A5J4NCR6-F1
#
_cell.length_a   1.000
_cell.length_b   1.000
_cell.length_c   1.000
_cell.angle_alpha   90.00
_cell.angle_beta   90.00
_cell.angle_gamma   90.00
#
_symmetry.space_group_name_H-M   'P 1'
#
loop_
_entity.id
_entity.type
_entity.pdbx_description
1 polymer ?
#
loop_
_entity_poly.entity_id
_entity_poly.type
_entity_poly.pdbx_seq_one_letter_code
_entity_poly.pdbx_strand_id
1 'polypeptide(L)' 'VSEEEMLAVGLKPHERDYCAHVLMAYRKCRAENVFAVVACAELRHRNLRCHQADQLLRRKEYERERRLLARQRAEV' A
#
# COMPACT_ATOMS: atom_id res chain seq x y z
N VAL A 1 11.90 3.63 1.37
CA VAL A 1 11.54 5.03 1.65
C VAL A 1 11.64 5.21 3.14
N SER A 2 12.45 6.16 3.59
CA SER A 2 12.61 6.47 5.01
C SER A 2 11.39 7.25 5.54
N GLU A 3 11.19 7.24 6.85
CA GLU A 3 10.12 8.02 7.47
C GLU A 3 10.30 9.54 7.23
N GLU A 4 11.53 10.02 7.29
CA GLU A 4 11.90 11.41 7.03
C GLU A 4 11.51 11.84 5.60
N GLU A 5 11.75 10.98 4.60
CA GLU A 5 11.35 11.23 3.21
C GLU A 5 9.82 11.35 3.07
N MET A 6 9.06 10.50 3.77
CA MET A 6 7.59 10.54 3.76
C MET A 6 7.04 11.82 4.40
N LEU A 7 7.69 12.29 5.46
CA LEU A 7 7.38 13.55 6.12
C LEU A 7 7.70 14.76 5.24
N ALA A 8 8.88 14.76 4.61
CA ALA A 8 9.34 15.85 3.74
C ALA A 8 8.42 16.07 2.53
N VAL A 9 7.85 14.99 1.97
CA VAL A 9 6.90 15.04 0.85
C VAL A 9 5.46 15.33 1.31
N GLY A 10 5.23 15.50 2.62
CA GLY A 10 3.92 15.85 3.18
C GLY A 10 2.89 14.73 3.04
N LEU A 11 3.30 13.46 3.14
CA LEU A 11 2.34 12.34 3.19
C LEU A 11 1.53 12.42 4.48
N LYS A 12 0.20 12.25 4.37
CA LYS A 12 -0.68 12.14 5.54
C LYS A 12 -0.41 10.83 6.29
N PRO A 13 -0.73 10.72 7.58
CA PRO A 13 -0.47 9.50 8.34
C PRO A 13 -1.02 8.21 7.71
N HIS A 14 -2.21 8.25 7.11
CA HIS A 14 -2.82 7.09 6.44
C HIS A 14 -2.19 6.74 5.08
N GLU A 15 -1.36 7.61 4.52
CA GLU A 15 -0.65 7.40 3.25
C GLU A 15 0.77 6.84 3.46
N ARG A 16 1.21 6.73 4.73
CA ARG A 16 2.53 6.22 5.12
C ARG A 16 2.50 4.72 5.36
N ASP A 17 1.86 3.99 4.44
CA ASP A 17 1.83 2.53 4.47
C ASP A 17 3.03 1.94 3.71
N TYR A 18 3.12 0.60 3.66
CA TYR A 18 4.17 -0.08 2.91
C TYR A 18 4.16 0.26 1.40
N CYS A 19 3.05 0.82 0.89
CA CYS A 19 2.88 1.23 -0.50
C CYS A 19 3.29 2.69 -0.78
N ALA A 20 3.69 3.47 0.24
CA ALA A 20 4.06 4.88 0.12
C ALA A 20 5.12 5.17 -0.96
N HIS A 21 6.05 4.24 -1.21
CA HIS A 21 7.07 4.37 -2.24
C HIS A 21 6.51 4.52 -3.66
N VAL A 22 5.40 3.83 -3.98
CA VAL A 22 4.74 3.96 -5.29
C VAL A 22 3.92 5.25 -5.35
N LEU A 23 3.27 5.62 -4.25
CA LEU A 23 2.50 6.87 -4.15
C LEU A 23 3.39 8.10 -4.35
N MET A 24 4.59 8.12 -3.75
CA MET A 24 5.56 9.20 -3.94
C MET A 24 6.00 9.30 -5.40
N ALA A 25 6.30 8.18 -6.06
CA ALA A 25 6.63 8.16 -7.48
C ALA A 25 5.47 8.68 -8.35
N TYR A 26 4.23 8.29 -8.05
CA TYR A 26 3.04 8.78 -8.75
C TYR A 26 2.84 10.30 -8.56
N ARG A 27 3.01 10.83 -7.34
CA ARG A 27 2.93 12.27 -7.05
C ARG A 27 4.03 13.05 -7.78
N LYS A 28 5.25 12.53 -7.81
CA LYS A 28 6.36 13.11 -8.58
C LYS A 28 6.03 13.19 -10.07
N CYS A 29 5.59 12.09 -10.67
CA CYS A 29 5.18 12.05 -12.08
C CYS A 29 4.07 13.07 -12.38
N ARG A 30 3.08 13.18 -11.50
CA ARG A 30 1.96 14.13 -11.66
C ARG A 30 2.41 15.59 -11.55
N ALA A 31 3.39 15.89 -10.70
CA ALA A 31 3.98 17.22 -10.60
C ALA A 31 4.79 17.60 -11.85
N GLU A 32 5.48 16.63 -12.45
CA GLU A 32 6.26 16.83 -13.69
C GLU A 32 5.36 16.89 -14.95
N ASN A 33 4.21 16.20 -14.94
CA ASN A 33 3.33 16.02 -16.10
C ASN A 33 1.91 16.59 -15.86
N VAL A 34 1.82 17.86 -15.45
CA VAL A 34 0.56 18.49 -15.02
C VAL A 34 -0.54 18.42 -16.09
N PHE A 35 -0.20 18.52 -17.37
CA PHE A 35 -1.16 18.51 -18.49
C PHE A 35 -1.40 17.11 -19.08
N ALA A 36 -0.55 16.12 -18.79
CA ALA A 36 -0.62 14.79 -19.39
C ALA A 36 -1.11 13.75 -18.38
N VAL A 37 -2.43 13.74 -18.14
CA VAL A 37 -3.08 12.86 -17.13
C VAL A 37 -2.79 11.37 -17.36
N VAL A 38 -2.62 10.96 -18.61
CA VAL A 38 -2.39 9.55 -18.99
C VAL A 38 -0.93 9.12 -18.78
N ALA A 39 0.03 10.05 -18.76
CA ALA A 39 1.46 9.74 -18.64
C ALA A 39 1.79 8.95 -17.36
N CYS A 40 1.06 9.21 -16.28
CA CYS A 40 1.27 8.57 -14.98
C CYS A 40 0.34 7.37 -14.70
N ALA A 41 -0.38 6.86 -15.72
CA ALA A 41 -1.37 5.81 -15.55
C ALA A 41 -0.78 4.49 -15.03
N GLU A 42 0.44 4.13 -15.46
CA GLU A 42 1.12 2.93 -14.97
C GLU A 42 1.42 3.02 -13.48
N LEU A 43 1.98 4.16 -13.03
CA LEU A 43 2.29 4.39 -11.61
C LEU A 43 1.01 4.38 -10.75
N ARG A 44 -0.09 4.94 -11.28
CA ARG A 44 -1.40 4.86 -10.63
C ARG A 44 -1.84 3.41 -10.45
N HIS A 45 -1.72 2.60 -11.51
CA HIS A 45 -2.11 1.20 -11.47
C HIS A 45 -1.20 0.37 -10.54
N ARG A 46 0.09 0.66 -10.52
CA ARG A 46 1.05 0.05 -9.60
C ARG A 46 0.71 0.35 -8.15
N ASN A 47 0.32 1.59 -7.85
CA ASN A 47 -0.11 1.99 -6.52
C ASN A 47 -1.38 1.21 -6.09
N LEU A 48 -2.37 1.13 -6.98
CA LEU A 48 -3.59 0.36 -6.73
C LEU A 48 -3.31 -1.13 -6.48
N ARG A 49 -2.46 -1.75 -7.31
CA ARG A 49 -2.06 -3.16 -7.14
C ARG A 49 -1.34 -3.39 -5.81
N CYS A 50 -0.50 -2.45 -5.37
CA CYS A 50 0.17 -2.54 -4.08
C CYS A 50 -0.85 -2.59 -2.93
N HIS A 51 -1.80 -1.65 -2.89
CA HIS A 51 -2.84 -1.65 -1.86
C HIS A 51 -3.74 -2.89 -1.93
N GLN A 52 -4.03 -3.39 -3.14
CA GLN A 52 -4.78 -4.64 -3.31
C GLN A 52 -4.02 -5.84 -2.72
N ALA A 53 -2.71 -5.93 -2.95
CA ALA A 53 -1.87 -6.98 -2.40
C ALA A 53 -1.79 -6.90 -0.86
N ASP A 54 -1.66 -5.70 -0.31
CA ASP A 54 -1.67 -5.47 1.13
C ASP A 54 -3.01 -5.86 1.78
N GLN A 55 -4.14 -5.53 1.14
CA GLN A 55 -5.46 -6.00 1.59
C GLN A 55 -5.61 -7.53 1.53
N LEU A 56 -5.04 -8.16 0.51
CA LEU A 56 -5.01 -9.62 0.42
C LEU A 56 -4.16 -10.24 1.52
N LEU A 57 -3.01 -9.65 1.84
CA LEU A 57 -2.16 -10.10 2.95
C LEU A 57 -2.89 -10.02 4.29
N ARG A 58 -3.53 -8.88 4.59
CA ARG A 58 -4.33 -8.71 5.82
C ARG A 58 -5.46 -9.74 5.95
N ARG A 59 -6.12 -10.07 4.85
CA ARG A 59 -7.13 -11.15 4.82
C ARG A 59 -6.53 -12.54 5.07
N LYS A 60 -5.34 -12.80 4.54
CA LYS A 60 -4.63 -14.07 4.79
C LYS A 60 -4.23 -14.22 6.25
N GLU A 61 -3.72 -13.16 6.88
CA GLU A 61 -3.37 -13.20 8.32
C GLU A 61 -4.60 -13.45 9.19
N TYR A 62 -5.72 -12.79 8.91
CA TYR A 62 -6.99 -13.06 9.60
C TYR A 62 -7.42 -14.53 9.47
N GLU A 63 -7.41 -15.07 8.25
CA GLU A 63 -7.75 -16.48 8.01
C GLU A 63 -6.76 -17.45 8.68
N ARG A 64 -5.48 -17.09 8.72
CA ARG A 64 -4.43 -17.86 9.39
C ARG A 64 -4.72 -17.97 10.89
N GLU A 65 -4.94 -16.85 11.57
CA GLU A 65 -5.26 -16.82 12.99
C GLU A 65 -6.56 -17.58 13.30
N ARG A 66 -7.61 -17.37 12.48
CA ARG A 66 -8.88 -18.09 12.64
C ARG A 66 -8.68 -19.61 12.60
N ARG A 67 -7.89 -20.12 11.66
CA ARG A 67 -7.61 -21.55 11.52
C ARG A 67 -6.74 -22.08 12.66
N LEU A 68 -5.77 -21.31 13.13
CA LEU A 68 -4.94 -21.69 14.28
C LEU A 68 -5.77 -21.81 15.55
N LEU A 69 -6.66 -20.85 15.82
CA LEU A 69 -7.58 -20.89 16.96
C LEU A 69 -8.55 -22.07 16.88
N ALA A 70 -9.06 -22.39 15.69
CA ALA A 70 -9.93 -23.56 15.51
C ALA A 70 -9.21 -24.89 15.79
N ARG A 71 -7.93 -25.01 15.41
CA ARG A 71 -7.10 -26.18 15.73
C ARG A 71 -6.83 -26.31 17.22
N GLN A 72 -6.41 -25.21 17.87
CA GLN A 72 -6.19 -25.19 19.32
C GLN A 72 -7.44 -25.60 20.11
N ARG A 73 -8.62 -25.19 19.66
CA ARG A 73 -9.90 -25.59 20.29
C ARG A 73 -10.28 -27.05 20.05
N ALA A 74 -9.76 -27.70 19.00
CA ALA A 74 -10.04 -29.09 18.68
C ALA A 74 -9.06 -30.07 19.34
N GLU A 75 -7.89 -29.58 19.78
CA GLU A 75 -6.89 -30.35 20.54
C GLU A 75 -7.16 -30.39 22.05
N VAL A 76 -8.17 -29.65 22.53
CA VAL A 76 -8.68 -29.63 23.92
C VAL A 76 -9.99 -30.40 23.98
#